data_AF-A0A9E4XJU0-F1
#
_entry.id   AF-A0A9E4XJU0-F1
#
_cell.length_a   1.000
_cell.length_b   1.000
_cell.length_c   1.000
_cell.angle_alpha   90.00
_cell.angle_beta   90.00
_cell.angle_gamma   90.00
#
_symmetry.space_group_name_H-M   'P 1'
#
loop_
_entity.id
_entity.type
_entity.pdbx_description
1 polymer ?
#
loop_
_entity_poly.entity_id
_entity_poly.type
_entity_poly.pdbx_seq_one_letter_code
_entity_poly.pdbx_strand_id
1 'polypeptide(L)'
;MAVTLRSGRPGGPGGSGQPALPEAIAFDCYRTLFDNSHDDWKLTFGEIIEAQELPLDSEELWTRWRKYEVEFRKVRTDLGRPYNSPPFKSYRQ
;
A
#
# COMPACT_ATOMS: atom_id res chain seq x y z
N MET A 1 -10.19 1.51 -0.03
CA MET A 1 -10.53 2.66 -0.91
C MET A 1 -10.50 2.18 -2.36
N ALA A 2 -11.38 2.68 -3.24
CA ALA A 2 -11.37 2.31 -4.67
C ALA A 2 -11.20 3.56 -5.56
N VAL A 3 -10.38 3.45 -6.60
CA VAL A 3 -10.10 4.52 -7.56
C VAL A 3 -10.56 4.09 -8.96
N THR A 4 -11.32 4.97 -9.59
CA THR A 4 -11.86 4.79 -10.95
C THR A 4 -10.85 5.35 -11.96
N LEU A 5 -10.40 4.52 -12.91
CA LEU A 5 -9.55 4.95 -14.01
C LEU A 5 -10.38 5.12 -15.29
N ARG A 6 -10.10 6.18 -16.04
CA ARG A 6 -10.69 6.45 -17.37
C ARG A 6 -9.56 6.81 -18.33
N SER A 7 -9.49 6.17 -19.50
CA SER A 7 -8.74 6.70 -20.64
C SER A 7 -9.52 7.87 -21.26
N GLY A 8 -8.82 8.91 -21.73
CA GLY A 8 -9.46 10.19 -22.08
C GLY A 8 -10.17 10.22 -23.44
N ARG A 9 -11.43 10.67 -23.46
CA ARG A 9 -11.93 11.91 -24.14
C ARG A 9 -13.41 12.11 -23.75
N PRO A 10 -13.87 13.33 -23.38
CA PRO A 10 -15.30 13.59 -23.30
C PRO A 10 -15.88 13.50 -24.71
N GLY A 11 -16.82 12.58 -24.91
CA GLY A 11 -17.50 12.39 -26.18
C GLY A 11 -18.16 13.69 -26.65
N GLY A 12 -18.11 13.92 -27.96
CA GLY A 12 -18.82 15.01 -28.63
C GLY A 12 -20.33 14.98 -28.40
N PRO A 13 -21.05 16.04 -28.82
CA PRO A 13 -22.43 16.26 -28.44
C PRO A 13 -23.34 15.25 -29.16
N GLY A 14 -23.81 14.23 -28.46
CA GLY A 14 -24.77 13.27 -29.06
C GLY A 14 -25.03 11.96 -28.32
N GLY A 15 -24.42 11.70 -27.15
CA GLY A 15 -24.65 10.46 -26.40
C GLY A 15 -25.68 10.62 -25.29
N SER A 16 -26.63 9.69 -25.19
CA SER A 16 -27.58 9.51 -24.07
C SER A 16 -26.94 9.85 -22.72
N GLY A 17 -27.64 10.63 -21.89
CA GLY A 17 -27.14 11.21 -20.62
C GLY A 17 -26.77 10.24 -19.49
N GLN A 18 -26.41 9.01 -19.79
CA GLN A 18 -25.81 8.08 -18.84
C GLN A 18 -24.28 8.27 -18.81
N PRO A 19 -23.67 8.43 -17.62
CA PRO A 19 -22.23 8.54 -17.50
C PRO A 19 -21.56 7.23 -17.94
N ALA A 20 -20.48 7.34 -18.70
CA ALA A 20 -19.67 6.19 -19.09
C ALA A 20 -19.14 5.44 -17.85
N LEU A 21 -19.25 4.12 -17.88
CA LEU A 21 -18.71 3.23 -16.86
C LEU A 21 -17.17 3.36 -16.78
N PRO A 22 -16.57 3.11 -15.60
CA PRO A 22 -15.12 2.95 -15.48
C PRO A 22 -14.59 1.90 -16.44
N GLU A 23 -13.39 2.15 -16.99
CA GLU A 23 -12.64 1.10 -17.69
C GLU A 23 -11.96 0.16 -16.70
N ALA A 24 -11.50 0.70 -15.57
CA ALA A 24 -10.94 -0.07 -14.48
C ALA A 24 -11.31 0.53 -13.12
N ILE A 25 -11.43 -0.36 -12.14
CA ILE A 25 -11.58 -0.02 -10.72
C ILE A 25 -10.39 -0.62 -10.01
N ALA A 26 -9.52 0.24 -9.48
CA ALA A 26 -8.40 -0.18 -8.64
C ALA A 26 -8.84 -0.15 -7.19
N PHE A 27 -8.56 -1.21 -6.44
CA PHE A 27 -8.75 -1.25 -4.99
C PHE A 27 -7.41 -1.09 -4.31
N ASP A 28 -7.39 -0.28 -3.25
CA ASP A 28 -6.36 -0.40 -2.24
C ASP A 28 -6.32 -1.84 -1.71
N CYS A 29 -5.15 -2.34 -1.33
CA CYS A 29 -4.96 -3.76 -1.06
C CYS A 29 -5.20 -4.06 0.43
N TYR A 30 -4.36 -3.48 1.28
CA TYR A 30 -4.37 -3.75 2.72
C TYR A 30 -5.57 -3.06 3.39
N ARG A 31 -6.28 -3.81 4.25
CA ARG A 31 -7.51 -3.37 4.94
C ARG A 31 -8.70 -3.09 4.02
N THR A 32 -8.58 -3.34 2.72
CA THR A 32 -9.68 -3.27 1.75
C THR A 32 -9.95 -4.64 1.13
N LEU A 33 -8.93 -5.31 0.59
CA LEU A 33 -9.04 -6.65 0.01
C LEU A 33 -8.56 -7.75 0.97
N PHE A 34 -7.52 -7.46 1.75
CA PHE A 34 -6.97 -8.40 2.74
C PHE A 34 -7.00 -7.77 4.12
N ASP A 35 -7.24 -8.59 5.13
CA ASP A 35 -6.91 -8.17 6.48
C ASP A 35 -5.39 -8.01 6.60
N ASN A 36 -4.98 -7.00 7.34
CA ASN A 36 -3.58 -6.62 7.54
C ASN A 36 -3.47 -6.03 8.95
N SER A 37 -3.86 -6.84 9.94
CA SER A 37 -3.86 -6.42 11.32
C SER A 37 -2.44 -6.43 11.88
N HIS A 38 -2.20 -5.69 12.97
CA HIS A 38 -0.90 -5.76 13.64
C HIS A 38 -0.64 -7.14 14.26
N ASP A 39 -1.70 -7.87 14.63
CA ASP A 39 -1.58 -9.18 15.25
C ASP A 39 -1.09 -10.23 14.23
N ASP A 40 -1.54 -10.13 12.97
CA ASP A 40 -1.05 -10.98 11.87
C ASP A 40 0.46 -10.78 11.63
N TRP A 41 0.92 -9.53 11.73
CA TRP A 41 2.36 -9.21 11.63
C TRP A 41 3.17 -9.79 12.78
N LYS A 42 2.67 -9.71 14.01
CA LYS A 42 3.34 -10.27 15.19
C LYS A 42 3.44 -11.79 15.11
N LEU A 43 2.41 -12.46 14.58
CA LEU A 43 2.44 -13.90 14.31
C LEU A 43 3.56 -14.25 13.32
N THR A 44 3.59 -13.56 12.18
CA THR A 44 4.63 -13.73 11.14
C THR A 44 6.04 -13.45 11.70
N PHE A 45 6.18 -12.44 12.56
CA PHE A 45 7.45 -12.14 13.23
C PHE A 45 7.88 -13.25 14.18
N GLY A 46 6.95 -13.94 14.84
CA GLY A 46 7.25 -15.13 15.62
C GLY A 46 7.88 -16.23 14.77
N GLU A 47 7.29 -16.52 13.61
CA GLU A 47 7.81 -17.52 12.66
C GLU A 47 9.23 -17.16 12.18
N ILE A 48 9.49 -15.88 11.89
CA ILE A 48 10.82 -15.42 11.46
C ILE A 48 11.84 -15.53 12.59
N ILE A 49 11.47 -15.13 13.81
CA ILE A 49 12.33 -15.22 14.99
C ILE A 49 12.74 -16.67 15.24
N GLU A 50 11.78 -17.59 15.18
CA GLU A 50 12.03 -19.03 15.33
C GLU A 50 12.96 -19.54 14.22
N ALA A 51 12.66 -19.22 12.96
CA ALA A 51 13.44 -19.69 11.81
C ALA A 51 14.88 -19.14 11.76
N GLN A 52 15.13 -17.97 12.36
CA GLN A 52 16.43 -17.29 12.33
C GLN A 52 17.14 -17.28 13.68
N GLU A 53 16.58 -17.95 14.69
CA GLU A 53 17.12 -18.02 16.06
C GLU A 53 17.44 -16.64 16.65
N LEU A 54 16.54 -15.67 16.43
CA LEU A 54 16.76 -14.29 16.88
C LEU A 54 16.53 -14.16 18.40
N PRO A 55 17.40 -13.46 19.15
CA PRO A 55 17.28 -13.34 20.61
C PRO A 55 16.34 -12.18 20.99
N LEU A 56 15.10 -12.22 20.52
CA LEU A 56 14.06 -11.22 20.77
C LEU A 56 12.66 -11.82 20.57
N ASP A 57 11.62 -11.20 21.13
CA ASP A 57 10.24 -11.65 20.94
C ASP A 57 9.49 -10.87 19.84
N SER A 58 8.32 -11.38 19.44
CA SER A 58 7.52 -10.80 18.36
C SER A 58 7.05 -9.37 18.64
N GLU A 59 6.76 -9.01 19.90
CA GLU A 59 6.32 -7.67 20.27
C GLU A 59 7.47 -6.68 20.16
N GLU A 60 8.66 -7.10 20.60
CA GLU A 60 9.89 -6.33 20.47
C GLU A 60 10.26 -6.13 18.99
N LEU A 61 10.18 -7.17 18.16
CA LEU A 61 10.43 -7.05 16.73
C LEU A 61 9.43 -6.10 16.07
N TRP A 62 8.14 -6.24 16.39
CA TRP A 62 7.08 -5.37 15.89
C TRP A 62 7.33 -3.90 16.23
N THR A 63 7.66 -3.63 17.49
CA THR A 63 7.91 -2.27 17.98
C THR A 63 9.09 -1.63 17.23
N ARG A 64 10.18 -2.38 17.06
CA ARG A 64 11.36 -1.90 16.32
C ARG A 64 11.06 -1.71 14.84
N TRP A 65 10.47 -2.72 14.19
CA TRP A 65 10.17 -2.72 12.76
C TRP A 65 9.21 -1.60 12.36
N ARG A 66 8.13 -1.39 13.13
CA ARG A 66 7.09 -0.39 12.84
C ARG A 66 7.65 1.03 12.75
N LYS A 67 8.64 1.34 13.60
CA LYS A 67 9.34 2.63 13.53
C LYS A 67 10.00 2.83 12.17
N TYR A 68 10.72 1.82 11.67
CA TYR A 68 11.38 1.89 10.37
C TYR A 68 10.37 1.88 9.22
N GLU A 69 9.30 1.09 9.30
CA GLU A 69 8.26 1.03 8.28
C GLU A 69 7.55 2.37 8.09
N VAL A 70 7.14 3.02 9.19
CA VAL A 70 6.45 4.31 9.14
C VAL A 70 7.34 5.39 8.54
N GLU A 71 8.61 5.44 8.94
CA GLU A 71 9.57 6.39 8.35
C GLU A 71 9.84 6.07 6.89
N PHE A 72 9.96 4.79 6.53
CA PHE A 72 10.13 4.35 5.15
C PHE A 72 9.00 4.83 4.25
N ARG A 73 7.74 4.76 4.73
CA ARG A 73 6.58 5.22 3.99
C ARG A 73 6.63 6.72 3.70
N LYS A 74 7.02 7.53 4.69
CA LYS A 74 7.15 8.99 4.54
C LYS A 74 8.20 9.38 3.51
N VAL A 75 9.31 8.66 3.45
CA VAL A 75 10.43 9.01 2.56
C VAL A 75 10.26 8.50 1.13
N ARG A 76 9.38 7.53 0.88
CA ARG A 76 9.17 6.98 -0.48
C ARG A 76 7.96 7.53 -1.20
N THR A 77 6.90 7.89 -0.47
CA THR A 77 5.63 8.27 -1.07
C THR A 77 5.04 9.46 -0.33
N ASP A 78 4.94 10.60 -1.02
CA ASP A 78 4.18 11.74 -0.53
C ASP A 78 2.69 11.49 -0.83
N LEU A 79 1.97 10.91 0.12
CA LEU A 79 0.54 10.60 -0.05
C LEU A 79 -0.32 11.86 -0.21
N GLY A 80 0.12 13.01 0.29
CA GLY A 80 -0.57 14.29 0.12
C GLY A 80 -0.34 14.91 -1.26
N ARG A 81 0.82 14.64 -1.87
CA ARG A 81 1.20 15.11 -3.21
C ARG A 81 1.90 13.98 -3.97
N PRO A 82 1.17 12.98 -4.49
CA PRO A 82 1.78 11.78 -5.08
C PRO A 82 2.80 12.06 -6.18
N TYR A 83 2.58 13.09 -6.99
CA TYR A 83 3.50 13.53 -8.06
C TYR A 83 4.82 14.13 -7.56
N ASN A 84 4.89 14.49 -6.27
CA ASN A 84 6.12 14.96 -5.62
C ASN A 84 6.88 13.84 -4.92
N SER A 85 6.38 12.60 -4.98
CA SER A 85 7.09 11.45 -4.42
C SER A 85 8.46 11.33 -5.08
N PRO A 86 9.52 10.97 -4.32
CA PRO A 86 10.83 10.75 -4.91
C PRO A 86 10.81 9.60 -5.93
N PRO A 87 11.77 9.56 -6.87
CA PRO A 87 11.89 8.47 -7.81
C PRO A 87 11.96 7.11 -7.12
N PHE A 88 11.40 6.08 -7.75
CA PHE A 88 11.50 4.72 -7.26
C PHE A 88 12.98 4.32 -7.10
N LYS A 89 13.35 3.90 -5.89
CA LYS A 89 14.66 3.31 -5.58
C LYS A 89 14.54 1.81 -5.52
N SER A 90 15.31 1.06 -6.30
CA SER A 90 15.33 -0.40 -6.15
C SER A 90 16.07 -0.81 -4.86
N TYR A 91 15.83 -2.01 -4.35
CA TYR A 91 16.59 -2.55 -3.21
C TYR A 91 17.99 -3.06 -3.57
N ARG A 92 18.40 -2.96 -4.84
CA ARG A 92 19.70 -3.43 -5.34
C ARG A 92 20.72 -2.30 -5.56
N GLN A 93 20.32 -1.06 -5.26
CA GLN A 93 21.08 0.17 -5.46
C GLN A 93 21.14 0.91 -4.13
#